data_AF-A0A916QC67-F1
#
_entry.id   AF-A0A916QC67-F1
#
_cell.length_a   1.000
_cell.length_b   1.000
_cell.length_c   1.000
_cell.angle_alpha   90.00
_cell.angle_beta   90.00
_cell.angle_gamma   90.00
#
_symmetry.space_group_name_H-M   'P 1'
#
loop_
_entity.id
_entity.type
_entity.pdbx_description
1 polymer ?
#
loop_
_entity_poly.entity_id
_entity_poly.type
_entity_poly.pdbx_seq_one_letter_code
_entity_poly.pdbx_strand_id
1 'polypeptide(L)'
;MDTTINAVSDIAESKQAHPSSPEIKKKKSRWAKFKKDLWLYILLFPGLVYFIIFKYLPMWGVVIAFQDYSPFLGVFGSKWVGFEHFRHFF
;
A
#
# COMPACT_ATOMS: atom_id res chain seq x y z
N MET A 1 36.03 -63.67 -12.05
CA MET A 1 36.23 -62.97 -10.76
C MET A 1 35.90 -61.48 -10.95
N ASP A 2 34.88 -61.16 -11.75
CA ASP A 2 34.84 -59.86 -12.45
C ASP A 2 33.56 -59.06 -12.18
N THR A 3 32.61 -59.64 -11.44
CA THR A 3 31.31 -59.00 -11.14
C THR A 3 31.38 -58.07 -9.92
N THR A 4 32.32 -58.29 -9.00
CA THR A 4 32.49 -57.46 -7.80
C THR A 4 33.27 -56.18 -8.07
N ILE A 5 34.20 -56.17 -9.03
CA ILE A 5 34.98 -54.98 -9.40
C ILE A 5 34.10 -53.97 -10.14
N ASN A 6 33.26 -54.43 -11.08
CA ASN A 6 32.34 -53.55 -11.83
C ASN A 6 31.22 -52.99 -10.95
N ALA A 7 30.73 -53.76 -9.98
CA ALA A 7 29.76 -53.28 -9.01
C ALA A 7 30.32 -52.16 -8.12
N VAL A 8 31.61 -52.21 -7.77
CA VAL A 8 32.26 -51.16 -6.96
C VAL A 8 32.52 -49.90 -7.77
N SER A 9 32.80 -50.00 -9.08
CA SER A 9 32.88 -48.82 -9.97
C SER A 9 31.51 -48.16 -10.18
N ASP A 10 30.44 -48.96 -10.33
CA ASP A 10 29.07 -48.43 -10.46
C ASP A 10 28.60 -47.70 -9.18
N ILE A 11 28.97 -48.21 -8.01
CA ILE A 11 28.67 -47.57 -6.71
C ILE A 11 29.47 -46.26 -6.55
N ALA A 12 30.72 -46.20 -7.04
CA ALA A 12 31.55 -45.00 -7.02
C ALA A 12 31.01 -43.88 -7.92
N GLU A 13 30.37 -44.24 -9.04
CA GLU A 13 29.77 -43.29 -9.99
C GLU A 13 28.43 -42.73 -9.47
N SER A 14 27.61 -43.56 -8.81
CA SER A 14 26.34 -43.12 -8.21
C SER A 14 26.49 -42.10 -7.08
N LYS A 15 27.69 -42.03 -6.46
CA LYS A 15 28.00 -41.11 -5.36
C LYS A 15 28.39 -39.70 -5.83
N GLN A 16 28.56 -39.51 -7.14
CA GLN A 16 28.85 -38.23 -7.79
C GLN A 16 27.62 -37.61 -8.47
N ALA A 17 26.41 -38.09 -8.18
CA ALA A 17 25.23 -37.27 -8.40
C ALA A 17 25.34 -36.04 -7.48
N HIS A 18 25.88 -34.96 -8.04
CA HIS A 18 25.87 -33.63 -7.46
C HIS A 18 24.51 -33.42 -6.80
N PRO A 19 24.43 -33.16 -5.48
CA PRO A 19 23.21 -32.60 -4.93
C PRO A 19 23.09 -31.26 -5.63
N SER A 20 22.25 -31.24 -6.66
CA SER A 20 21.82 -30.04 -7.35
C SER A 20 21.27 -29.16 -6.26
N SER A 21 22.13 -28.24 -5.82
CA SER A 21 21.86 -27.29 -4.75
C SER A 21 20.47 -26.75 -5.01
N PRO A 22 19.54 -26.81 -4.03
CA PRO A 22 18.21 -26.32 -4.27
C PRO A 22 18.39 -24.85 -4.61
N GLU A 23 18.24 -24.50 -5.90
CA GLU A 23 18.21 -23.11 -6.33
C GLU A 23 17.01 -22.51 -5.59
N ILE A 24 17.30 -21.87 -4.47
CA ILE A 24 16.31 -21.10 -3.73
C ILE A 24 15.98 -19.92 -4.63
N LYS A 25 14.97 -20.13 -5.49
CA LYS A 25 14.35 -19.09 -6.29
C LYS A 25 13.80 -18.07 -5.31
N LYS A 26 14.62 -17.07 -4.99
CA LYS A 26 14.25 -15.95 -4.14
C LYS A 26 13.00 -15.34 -4.76
N LYS A 27 11.84 -15.57 -4.14
CA LYS A 27 10.59 -14.89 -4.50
C LYS A 27 10.92 -13.41 -4.51
N LYS A 28 11.01 -12.81 -5.70
CA LYS A 28 11.28 -11.37 -5.83
C LYS A 28 10.21 -10.65 -5.02
N SER A 29 10.63 -10.08 -3.90
CA SER A 29 9.75 -9.45 -2.94
C SER A 29 9.01 -8.32 -3.63
N ARG A 30 7.66 -8.37 -3.63
CA ARG A 30 6.82 -7.30 -4.19
C ARG A 30 7.15 -5.94 -3.57
N TRP A 31 7.64 -5.93 -2.34
CA TRP A 31 8.11 -4.75 -1.61
C TRP A 31 9.31 -4.07 -2.26
N ALA A 32 10.18 -4.81 -2.95
CA ALA A 32 11.31 -4.23 -3.68
C ALA A 32 10.86 -3.44 -4.92
N LYS A 33 9.69 -3.77 -5.50
CA LYS A 33 9.10 -2.96 -6.58
C LYS A 33 8.55 -1.63 -6.06
N PHE A 34 7.83 -1.64 -4.94
CA PHE A 34 7.30 -0.42 -4.31
C PHE A 34 8.39 0.59 -3.93
N LYS A 35 9.59 0.13 -3.54
CA LYS A 35 10.72 1.03 -3.27
C LYS A 35 11.28 1.71 -4.53
N LYS A 36 11.17 1.09 -5.72
CA LYS A 36 11.62 1.72 -6.97
C LYS A 36 10.71 2.89 -7.37
N ASP A 37 9.42 2.75 -7.11
CA ASP A 37 8.43 3.75 -7.51
C ASP A 37 8.27 4.87 -6.45
N LEU A 38 8.88 4.72 -5.27
CA LEU A 38 8.83 5.71 -4.17
C LEU A 38 9.27 7.11 -4.62
N TRP A 39 10.26 7.21 -5.52
CA TRP A 39 10.73 8.48 -6.07
C TRP A 39 9.65 9.21 -6.89
N LEU A 40 8.82 8.47 -7.62
CA LEU A 40 7.70 9.04 -8.38
C LEU A 40 6.63 9.58 -7.42
N TYR A 41 6.34 8.84 -6.34
CA TYR A 41 5.42 9.29 -5.30
C TYR A 41 5.95 10.52 -4.56
N ILE A 42 7.25 10.61 -4.30
CA ILE A 42 7.86 11.75 -3.59
C ILE A 42 7.77 13.04 -4.40
N LEU A 43 7.84 12.96 -5.73
CA LEU A 43 7.65 14.10 -6.62
C LEU A 43 6.18 14.55 -6.66
N LEU A 44 5.24 13.60 -6.63
CA LEU A 44 3.80 13.86 -6.56
C LEU A 44 3.36 14.43 -5.20
N PHE A 45 4.01 13.95 -4.14
CA PHE A 45 3.64 14.19 -2.75
C PHE A 45 3.42 15.68 -2.40
N PRO A 46 4.33 16.63 -2.71
CA PRO A 46 4.10 18.04 -2.36
C PRO A 46 2.86 18.64 -3.04
N GLY A 47 2.59 18.27 -4.31
CA GLY A 47 1.39 18.72 -5.02
C GLY A 47 0.12 18.14 -4.43
N LEU A 48 0.16 16.86 -4.05
CA LEU A 48 -0.98 16.18 -3.43
C LEU A 48 -1.28 16.76 -2.04
N VAL A 49 -0.25 16.98 -1.22
CA VAL A 49 -0.40 17.59 0.11
C VAL A 49 -0.98 18.99 0.00
N TYR A 50 -0.47 19.82 -0.92
CA TYR A 50 -1.03 21.15 -1.18
C TYR A 50 -2.50 21.07 -1.57
N PHE A 51 -2.87 20.17 -2.48
CA PHE A 51 -4.25 20.01 -2.92
C PHE A 51 -5.19 19.61 -1.77
N ILE A 52 -4.75 18.70 -0.90
CA ILE A 52 -5.53 18.28 0.27
C ILE A 52 -5.72 19.45 1.24
N ILE A 53 -4.66 20.16 1.59
CA ILE A 53 -4.70 21.25 2.58
C ILE A 53 -5.49 22.47 2.06
N PHE A 54 -5.30 22.86 0.80
CA PHE A 54 -5.88 24.10 0.29
C PHE A 54 -7.19 23.90 -0.46
N LYS A 55 -7.53 22.67 -0.87
CA LYS A 55 -8.76 22.40 -1.61
C LYS A 55 -9.71 21.48 -0.87
N TYR A 56 -9.20 20.41 -0.27
CA TYR A 56 -10.06 19.43 0.42
C TYR A 56 -10.50 19.92 1.81
N LEU A 57 -9.62 20.57 2.58
CA LEU A 57 -9.98 21.19 3.86
C LEU A 57 -11.06 22.27 3.73
N PRO A 58 -10.97 23.28 2.83
CA PRO A 58 -12.03 24.28 2.71
C PRO A 58 -13.35 23.69 2.23
N MET A 59 -13.32 22.62 1.43
CA MET A 59 -14.52 21.86 1.05
C MET A 59 -15.21 21.20 2.26
N TRP A 60 -14.47 20.94 3.34
CA TRP A 60 -15.05 20.42 4.58
C TRP A 60 -15.98 21.44 5.27
N GLY A 61 -15.82 22.73 4.95
CA GLY A 61 -16.75 23.77 5.32
C GLY A 61 -18.16 23.57 4.75
N VAL A 62 -18.36 22.76 3.72
CA VAL A 62 -19.72 22.49 3.19
C VAL A 62 -20.65 21.87 4.25
N VAL A 63 -20.08 21.19 5.25
CA VAL A 63 -20.86 20.63 6.37
C VAL A 63 -21.56 21.72 7.18
N ILE A 64 -21.02 22.95 7.27
CA ILE A 64 -21.67 24.06 8.00
C ILE A 64 -22.99 24.49 7.38
N ALA A 65 -23.26 24.18 6.11
CA ALA A 65 -24.54 24.49 5.47
C ALA A 65 -25.70 23.58 5.94
N PHE A 66 -25.39 22.46 6.60
CA PHE A 66 -26.36 21.48 7.07
C PHE A 66 -26.59 21.53 8.59
N GLN A 67 -25.91 22.42 9.28
CA GLN A 67 -25.95 22.56 10.73
C GLN A 67 -26.12 24.02 11.11
N ASP A 68 -26.80 24.27 12.23
CA ASP A 68 -26.98 25.61 12.76
C ASP A 68 -25.67 26.05 13.44
N TYR A 69 -24.70 26.46 12.61
CA TYR A 69 -23.33 26.73 13.00
C TYR A 69 -23.26 27.98 13.88
N SER A 70 -22.98 27.79 15.17
CA SER A 70 -22.57 28.87 16.07
C SER A 70 -21.06 28.91 16.20
N PRO A 71 -20.39 30.04 15.91
CA PRO A 71 -18.93 30.19 16.06
C PRO A 71 -18.42 29.88 17.47
N PHE A 72 -19.28 29.98 18.48
CA PHE A 72 -18.95 29.71 19.88
C PHE A 72 -18.93 28.22 20.24
N LEU A 73 -19.69 27.38 19.53
CA LEU A 73 -19.75 25.93 19.78
C LEU A 73 -18.91 25.11 18.79
N GLY A 74 -18.45 25.72 17.70
CA GLY A 74 -17.64 25.07 16.66
C GLY A 74 -18.43 24.10 15.77
N VAL A 75 -17.74 23.49 14.80
CA VAL A 75 -18.37 22.65 13.76
C VAL A 75 -19.00 21.38 14.34
N PHE A 76 -18.47 20.86 15.44
CA PHE A 76 -18.93 19.61 16.06
C PHE A 76 -19.95 19.79 17.18
N GLY A 77 -20.19 21.02 17.65
CA GLY A 77 -21.12 21.32 18.74
C GLY A 77 -22.48 21.88 18.27
N SER A 78 -22.58 22.25 17.00
CA SER A 78 -23.81 22.78 16.39
C SER A 78 -24.85 21.68 16.13
N LYS A 79 -26.13 22.00 16.35
CA LYS A 79 -27.23 21.09 16.03
C LYS A 79 -27.33 20.88 14.53
N TRP A 80 -27.46 19.62 14.11
CA TRP A 80 -27.70 19.26 12.71
C TRP A 80 -29.14 19.59 12.34
N VAL A 81 -29.33 20.48 11.36
CA VAL A 81 -30.66 20.96 10.93
C VAL A 81 -30.98 20.60 9.48
N GLY A 82 -30.04 19.97 8.77
CA GLY A 82 -30.23 19.42 7.43
C GLY A 82 -30.57 20.49 6.40
N PHE A 83 -31.77 20.41 5.82
CA PHE A 83 -32.20 21.28 4.71
C PHE A 83 -32.98 22.53 5.15
N GLU A 84 -33.16 22.75 6.46
CA GLU A 84 -33.90 23.91 6.96
C GLU A 84 -33.34 25.23 6.42
N HIS A 85 -32.02 25.40 6.35
CA HIS A 85 -31.41 26.59 5.76
C HIS A 85 -31.78 26.78 4.29
N PHE A 86 -31.76 25.70 3.50
CA PHE A 86 -32.11 25.77 2.08
C PHE A 86 -33.59 26.13 1.87
N ARG A 87 -34.51 25.65 2.72
CA ARG A 87 -35.93 26.02 2.67
C ARG A 87 -36.21 27.48 3.04
N HIS A 88 -35.31 28.13 3.77
CA HIS A 88 -35.43 29.55 4.08
C HIS A 88 -34.83 30.44 2.97
N PHE A 89 -33.88 29.92 2.18
CA PHE A 89 -33.21 30.68 1.11
C PHE A 89 -33.91 30.60 -0.26
N PHE A 90 -34.65 29.53 -0.55
CA PHE A 90 -35.37 29.30 -1.81
C PHE A 90 -36.87 29.30 -1.60
#